data_AF-A0A6J4M2B6-F1
#
_entry.id   AF-A0A6J4M2B6-F1
#
_cell.length_a   1.000
_cell.length_b   1.000
_cell.length_c   1.000
_cell.angle_alpha   90.00
_cell.angle_beta   90.00
_cell.angle_gamma   90.00
#
_symmetry.space_group_name_H-M   'P 1'
#
loop_
_entity.id
_entity.type
_entity.pdbx_description
1 polymer ?
#
loop_
_entity_poly.entity_id
_entity_poly.type
_entity_poly.pdbx_seq_one_letter_code
_entity_poly.pdbx_strand_id
1 'polypeptide(L)'
;MFRRSKPDTPAATTTARRSSGSTAYRPDAPADQPVQLGKGRPTPSRKEAEAAARARAKAALDPKLSRKQAREKRFEASRAAREGIKNGDERYLRPRDQGPLRRFVRDFIDARLSMAEIAVPGFLVSFLLSASGAAVAGSGLLNALLLVIVVDSVLLRFRLRRELKRRFPEQDPKGTTFYALARALQIRWLRLPKPQVKLGQALPETYR
;
A
#
# COMPACT_ATOMS: atom_id res chain seq x y z
N MET A 1 -44.47 -27.34 3.39
CA MET A 1 -44.99 -26.55 2.26
C MET A 1 -44.02 -26.64 1.09
N PHE A 2 -44.45 -27.36 0.06
CA PHE A 2 -43.78 -27.49 -1.22
C PHE A 2 -43.95 -26.19 -2.02
N ARG A 3 -42.88 -25.72 -2.70
CA ARG A 3 -43.03 -25.26 -4.08
C ARG A 3 -41.74 -25.43 -4.88
N ARG A 4 -41.89 -26.23 -5.93
CA ARG A 4 -40.96 -26.63 -6.98
C ARG A 4 -41.39 -25.87 -8.24
N SER A 5 -40.47 -25.20 -8.92
CA SER A 5 -40.59 -24.89 -10.35
C SER A 5 -39.19 -24.82 -11.00
N LYS A 6 -38.86 -25.89 -11.74
CA LYS A 6 -37.88 -25.97 -12.84
C LYS A 6 -38.64 -25.67 -14.16
N PRO A 7 -38.00 -25.78 -15.32
CA PRO A 7 -36.73 -25.24 -15.82
C PRO A 7 -37.03 -24.38 -17.08
N ASP A 8 -36.03 -23.89 -17.82
CA ASP A 8 -36.11 -23.91 -19.29
C ASP A 8 -34.73 -23.65 -19.91
N THR A 9 -34.39 -24.51 -20.85
CA THR A 9 -33.25 -24.43 -21.77
C THR A 9 -33.83 -24.67 -23.15
N PRO A 10 -33.41 -23.93 -24.17
CA PRO A 10 -33.38 -24.50 -25.50
C PRO A 10 -31.98 -24.46 -26.12
N ALA A 11 -31.79 -25.46 -26.98
CA ALA A 11 -30.57 -25.86 -27.66
C ALA A 11 -30.14 -24.93 -28.82
N ALA A 12 -28.85 -25.05 -29.11
CA ALA A 12 -28.12 -24.87 -30.37
C ALA A 12 -28.89 -24.50 -31.66
N THR A 13 -28.30 -23.60 -32.47
CA THR A 13 -28.06 -23.82 -33.91
C THR A 13 -27.03 -22.83 -34.47
N THR A 14 -26.04 -23.41 -35.14
CA THR A 14 -25.11 -22.89 -36.14
C THR A 14 -25.66 -21.79 -37.06
N THR A 15 -24.89 -20.73 -37.31
CA THR A 15 -24.90 -20.04 -38.62
C THR A 15 -23.54 -19.43 -38.89
N ALA A 16 -22.94 -19.94 -39.97
CA ALA A 16 -21.76 -19.38 -40.61
C ALA A 16 -22.03 -17.97 -41.13
N ARG A 17 -21.06 -17.06 -40.98
CA ARG A 17 -20.98 -15.87 -41.83
C ARG A 17 -19.62 -15.81 -42.49
N ARG A 18 -19.63 -16.35 -43.72
CA ARG A 18 -18.65 -16.13 -44.77
C ARG A 18 -18.77 -14.67 -45.22
N SER A 19 -17.70 -13.90 -45.17
CA SER A 19 -17.55 -12.68 -45.98
C SER A 19 -16.24 -12.75 -46.73
N SER A 20 -16.40 -12.99 -48.02
CA SER A 20 -15.44 -12.97 -49.10
C SER A 20 -14.96 -11.56 -49.45
N GLY A 21 -13.77 -11.48 -50.03
CA GLY A 21 -13.21 -10.32 -50.74
C GLY A 21 -11.89 -9.88 -50.09
N SER A 22 -10.77 -9.74 -50.78
CA SER A 22 -10.49 -9.73 -52.21
C SER A 22 -8.99 -9.95 -52.38
N THR A 23 -8.62 -10.69 -53.41
CA THR A 23 -7.26 -10.88 -53.90
C THR A 23 -6.63 -9.55 -54.29
N ALA A 24 -5.39 -9.31 -53.85
CA ALA A 24 -4.43 -8.45 -54.55
C ALA A 24 -3.01 -8.92 -54.20
N TYR A 25 -2.50 -9.80 -55.05
CA TYR A 25 -1.09 -10.17 -55.11
C TYR A 25 -0.36 -9.13 -55.95
N ARG A 26 0.73 -8.56 -55.40
CA ARG A 26 1.83 -8.01 -56.20
C ARG A 26 3.14 -8.23 -55.42
N PRO A 27 4.13 -8.95 -55.98
CA PRO A 27 5.46 -9.11 -55.38
C PRO A 27 6.32 -7.86 -55.67
N ASP A 28 7.49 -7.75 -55.04
CA ASP A 28 8.76 -7.19 -55.57
C ASP A 28 9.77 -6.90 -54.41
N ALA A 29 10.64 -7.90 -54.12
CA ALA A 29 12.04 -7.95 -53.61
C ALA A 29 12.74 -6.83 -52.75
N PRO A 30 13.91 -7.09 -52.10
CA PRO A 30 14.45 -8.30 -51.44
C PRO A 30 15.04 -8.08 -50.00
N ALA A 31 15.41 -9.20 -49.34
CA ALA A 31 16.29 -9.48 -48.18
C ALA A 31 16.96 -8.30 -47.41
N ASP A 32 17.11 -8.31 -46.09
CA ASP A 32 17.79 -9.32 -45.28
C ASP A 32 17.74 -8.86 -43.81
N GLN A 33 17.29 -9.70 -42.85
CA GLN A 33 17.66 -9.71 -41.42
C GLN A 33 16.86 -10.84 -40.71
N PRO A 34 17.46 -11.99 -40.38
CA PRO A 34 16.82 -12.96 -39.49
C PRO A 34 16.97 -12.47 -38.05
N VAL A 35 15.95 -11.80 -37.51
CA VAL A 35 15.88 -11.56 -36.07
C VAL A 35 15.58 -12.89 -35.40
N GLN A 36 16.64 -13.57 -34.94
CA GLN A 36 16.54 -14.82 -34.22
C GLN A 36 15.72 -14.62 -32.95
N LEU A 37 14.45 -15.03 -33.00
CA LEU A 37 13.57 -15.15 -31.86
C LEU A 37 14.03 -16.37 -31.04
N GLY A 38 15.15 -16.21 -30.33
CA GLY A 38 15.70 -17.22 -29.45
C GLY A 38 14.69 -17.54 -28.34
N LYS A 39 14.08 -18.73 -28.41
CA LYS A 39 13.27 -19.32 -27.33
C LYS A 39 14.17 -19.62 -26.13
N GLY A 40 14.47 -18.57 -25.35
CA GLY A 40 15.52 -18.55 -24.35
C GLY A 40 15.11 -19.01 -22.95
N ARG A 41 14.30 -20.07 -22.82
CA ARG A 41 14.32 -20.91 -21.60
C ARG A 41 14.14 -22.37 -22.01
N PRO A 42 15.11 -23.25 -21.72
CA PRO A 42 14.90 -24.68 -21.90
C PRO A 42 13.68 -25.08 -21.06
N THR A 43 12.67 -25.65 -21.73
CA THR A 43 11.64 -26.41 -21.02
C THR A 43 12.36 -27.48 -20.21
N PRO A 44 12.10 -27.58 -18.89
CA PRO A 44 12.83 -28.51 -18.04
C PRO A 44 12.78 -29.90 -18.67
N SER A 45 13.92 -30.57 -18.69
CA SER A 45 14.02 -31.93 -19.26
C SER A 45 12.95 -32.80 -18.59
N ARG A 46 12.30 -33.69 -19.35
CA ARG A 46 11.20 -34.54 -18.85
C ARG A 46 11.55 -35.22 -17.51
N LYS A 47 12.83 -35.58 -17.33
CA LYS A 47 13.38 -36.14 -16.08
C LYS A 47 13.35 -35.16 -14.90
N GLU A 48 13.66 -33.88 -15.11
CA GLU A 48 13.65 -32.84 -14.07
C GLU A 48 12.22 -32.44 -13.70
N ALA A 49 11.33 -32.34 -14.69
CA ALA A 49 9.91 -32.10 -14.46
C ALA A 49 9.28 -33.24 -13.65
N GLU A 50 9.62 -34.49 -13.98
CA GLU A 50 9.14 -35.68 -13.28
C GLU A 50 9.77 -35.80 -11.88
N ALA A 51 11.05 -35.46 -11.70
CA ALA A 51 11.69 -35.40 -10.39
C ALA A 51 11.08 -34.33 -9.48
N ALA A 52 10.81 -33.13 -10.01
CA ALA A 52 10.12 -32.07 -9.29
C ALA A 52 8.68 -32.44 -8.94
N ALA A 53 7.97 -33.13 -9.84
CA ALA A 53 6.62 -33.66 -9.58
C ALA A 53 6.64 -34.73 -8.47
N ARG A 54 7.59 -35.67 -8.52
CA ARG A 54 7.79 -36.72 -7.50
C ARG A 54 8.20 -36.12 -6.15
N ALA A 55 9.03 -35.09 -6.13
CA ALA A 55 9.41 -34.38 -4.89
C ALA A 55 8.23 -33.63 -4.26
N ARG A 56 7.41 -32.96 -5.08
CA ARG A 56 6.16 -32.33 -4.62
C ARG A 56 5.14 -33.36 -4.11
N ALA A 57 5.04 -34.52 -4.76
CA ALA A 57 4.17 -35.61 -4.32
C ALA A 57 4.65 -36.26 -3.01
N LYS A 58 5.95 -36.52 -2.84
CA LYS A 58 6.53 -37.03 -1.58
C LYS A 58 6.36 -36.05 -0.41
N ALA A 59 6.49 -34.74 -0.66
CA ALA A 59 6.22 -33.72 0.34
C ALA A 59 4.73 -33.67 0.76
N ALA A 60 3.81 -34.08 -0.12
CA ALA A 60 2.38 -34.19 0.20
C ALA A 60 2.03 -35.46 1.01
N LEU A 61 2.82 -36.53 0.86
CA LEU A 61 2.63 -37.81 1.57
C LEU A 61 3.20 -37.82 3.00
N ASP A 62 4.22 -37.00 3.28
CA ASP A 62 4.79 -36.90 4.63
C ASP A 62 4.18 -35.71 5.42
N PRO A 63 3.37 -35.98 6.46
CA PRO A 63 2.73 -34.92 7.25
C PRO A 63 3.74 -34.04 8.01
N LYS A 64 4.97 -34.49 8.26
CA LYS A 64 6.00 -33.69 8.92
C LYS A 64 6.67 -32.71 7.95
N LEU A 65 6.95 -33.14 6.72
CA LEU A 65 7.56 -32.28 5.69
C LEU A 65 6.57 -31.23 5.16
N SER A 66 5.31 -31.61 4.94
CA SER A 66 4.25 -30.66 4.56
C SER A 66 4.01 -29.58 5.63
N ARG A 67 4.04 -29.95 6.93
CA ARG A 67 3.94 -28.98 8.04
C ARG A 67 5.12 -28.01 8.10
N LYS A 68 6.35 -28.48 7.87
CA LYS A 68 7.54 -27.62 7.82
C LYS A 68 7.45 -26.63 6.65
N GLN A 69 7.11 -27.11 5.45
CA GLN A 69 6.92 -26.25 4.27
C GLN A 69 5.76 -25.24 4.46
N ALA A 70 4.67 -25.65 5.09
CA ALA A 70 3.57 -24.74 5.42
C ALA A 70 3.99 -23.66 6.42
N ARG A 71 4.85 -24.01 7.40
CA ARG A 71 5.40 -23.05 8.38
C ARG A 71 6.35 -22.06 7.72
N GLU A 72 7.23 -22.54 6.85
CA GLU A 72 8.16 -21.70 6.08
C GLU A 72 7.38 -20.74 5.16
N LYS A 73 6.40 -21.24 4.40
CA LYS A 73 5.53 -20.39 3.56
C LYS A 73 4.76 -19.34 4.37
N ARG A 74 4.25 -19.71 5.55
CA ARG A 74 3.58 -18.75 6.45
C ARG A 74 4.55 -17.68 6.96
N PHE A 75 5.78 -18.07 7.26
CA PHE A 75 6.82 -17.17 7.73
C PHE A 75 7.26 -16.19 6.62
N GLU A 76 7.48 -16.69 5.40
CA GLU A 76 7.78 -15.89 4.22
C GLU A 76 6.62 -14.93 3.88
N ALA A 77 5.38 -15.43 3.86
CA ALA A 77 4.21 -14.59 3.65
C ALA A 77 4.06 -13.50 4.73
N SER A 78 4.37 -13.83 6.00
CA SER A 78 4.36 -12.87 7.10
C SER A 78 5.49 -11.84 6.97
N ARG A 79 6.68 -12.24 6.50
CA ARG A 79 7.79 -11.33 6.22
C ARG A 79 7.46 -10.38 5.08
N ALA A 80 6.97 -10.91 3.96
CA ALA A 80 6.53 -10.13 2.81
C ALA A 80 5.40 -9.16 3.18
N ALA A 81 4.43 -9.57 4.00
CA ALA A 81 3.38 -8.69 4.49
C ALA A 81 3.92 -7.58 5.41
N ARG A 82 4.86 -7.91 6.30
CA ARG A 82 5.53 -6.90 7.16
C ARG A 82 6.37 -5.92 6.33
N GLU A 83 7.04 -6.39 5.30
CA GLU A 83 7.81 -5.55 4.37
C GLU A 83 6.89 -4.69 3.51
N GLY A 84 5.78 -5.23 3.02
CA GLY A 84 4.74 -4.48 2.31
C GLY A 84 4.15 -3.35 3.16
N ILE A 85 3.85 -3.63 4.43
CA ILE A 85 3.39 -2.62 5.39
C ILE A 85 4.49 -1.59 5.70
N LYS A 86 5.75 -2.02 5.85
CA LYS A 86 6.88 -1.10 6.09
C LYS A 86 7.13 -0.16 4.91
N ASN A 87 7.08 -0.71 3.70
CA ASN A 87 7.28 0.02 2.45
C ASN A 87 6.06 0.88 2.07
N GLY A 88 4.90 0.62 2.67
CA GLY A 88 3.66 1.34 2.40
C GLY A 88 3.00 0.95 1.08
N ASP A 89 3.19 -0.29 0.62
CA ASP A 89 2.49 -0.85 -0.53
C ASP A 89 0.99 -0.96 -0.20
N GLU A 90 0.16 -0.32 -1.02
CA GLU A 90 -1.28 -0.19 -0.81
C GLU A 90 -1.98 -1.56 -0.68
N ARG A 91 -1.42 -2.60 -1.30
CA ARG A 91 -1.94 -3.97 -1.26
C ARG A 91 -1.92 -4.62 0.13
N TYR A 92 -1.01 -4.19 1.00
CA TYR A 92 -0.85 -4.74 2.35
C TYR A 92 -1.40 -3.80 3.44
N LEU A 93 -1.86 -2.61 3.06
CA LEU A 93 -2.52 -1.68 3.97
C LEU A 93 -3.95 -2.14 4.26
N ARG A 94 -4.50 -1.72 5.40
CA ARG A 94 -5.90 -1.99 5.74
C ARG A 94 -6.81 -1.22 4.79
N PRO A 95 -8.01 -1.73 4.45
CA PRO A 95 -8.95 -1.04 3.57
C PRO A 95 -9.27 0.41 3.96
N ARG A 96 -9.21 0.73 5.27
CA ARG A 96 -9.42 2.09 5.80
C ARG A 96 -8.29 3.09 5.49
N ASP A 97 -7.08 2.59 5.25
CA ASP A 97 -5.84 3.38 5.08
C ASP A 97 -5.37 3.39 3.61
N GLN A 98 -6.11 2.71 2.73
CA GLN A 98 -5.86 2.62 1.30
C GLN A 98 -6.38 3.86 0.55
N GLY A 99 -5.77 4.13 -0.61
CA GLY A 99 -6.25 5.11 -1.58
C GLY A 99 -5.42 6.41 -1.65
N PRO A 100 -5.60 7.16 -2.76
CA PRO A 100 -4.77 8.33 -3.07
C PRO A 100 -4.93 9.46 -2.05
N LEU A 101 -6.14 9.63 -1.50
CA LEU A 101 -6.44 10.59 -0.44
C LEU A 101 -5.60 10.33 0.84
N ARG A 102 -5.57 9.07 1.28
CA ARG A 102 -4.85 8.66 2.49
C ARG A 102 -3.34 8.72 2.27
N ARG A 103 -2.88 8.38 1.06
CA ARG A 103 -1.47 8.52 0.66
C ARG A 103 -1.01 9.97 0.70
N PHE A 104 -1.77 10.89 0.09
CA PHE A 104 -1.49 12.33 0.17
C PHE A 104 -1.41 12.83 1.62
N VAL A 105 -2.35 12.41 2.47
CA VAL A 105 -2.37 12.83 3.88
C VAL A 105 -1.15 12.32 4.64
N ARG A 106 -0.73 11.07 4.40
CA ARG A 106 0.49 10.50 4.98
C ARG A 106 1.70 11.35 4.58
N ASP A 107 1.87 11.58 3.28
CA ASP A 107 3.01 12.33 2.75
C ASP A 107 3.02 13.80 3.22
N PHE A 108 1.85 14.45 3.27
CA PHE A 108 1.70 15.84 3.71
C PHE A 108 2.09 16.04 5.18
N ILE A 109 1.77 15.07 6.03
CA ILE A 109 2.15 15.11 7.45
C ILE A 109 3.62 14.73 7.61
N ASP A 110 4.08 13.72 6.88
CA ASP A 110 5.44 13.19 7.00
C ASP A 110 6.50 14.16 6.40
N ALA A 111 6.12 15.02 5.44
CA ALA A 111 6.97 16.10 4.92
C ALA A 111 7.22 17.23 5.94
N ARG A 112 6.45 17.32 7.02
CA ARG A 112 6.56 18.38 8.05
C ARG A 112 7.38 17.92 9.25
N LEU A 113 8.03 18.87 9.92
CA LEU A 113 8.57 18.62 11.26
C LEU A 113 7.42 18.30 12.22
N SER A 114 7.52 17.18 12.92
CA SER A 114 6.48 16.76 13.87
C SER A 114 6.68 17.54 15.17
N MET A 115 5.77 18.46 15.49
CA MET A 115 5.83 19.21 16.77
C MET A 115 5.81 18.26 17.98
N ALA A 116 5.25 17.05 17.83
CA ALA A 116 5.28 16.01 18.85
C ALA A 116 6.71 15.58 19.24
N GLU A 117 7.68 15.60 18.31
CA GLU A 117 9.07 15.24 18.61
C GLU A 117 9.81 16.32 19.39
N ILE A 118 9.39 17.58 19.22
CA ILE A 118 9.91 18.72 20.00
C ILE A 118 9.21 18.77 21.37
N ALA A 119 7.93 18.38 21.43
CA ALA A 119 7.16 18.34 22.65
C ALA A 119 7.66 17.29 23.65
N VAL A 120 8.11 16.12 23.20
CA VAL A 120 8.64 15.05 24.08
C VAL A 120 9.81 15.51 24.96
N PRO A 121 10.93 16.07 24.43
CA PRO A 121 11.98 16.61 25.27
C PRO A 121 11.50 17.83 26.07
N GLY A 122 10.58 18.64 25.54
CA GLY A 122 9.96 19.73 26.28
C GLY A 122 9.20 19.27 27.53
N PHE A 123 8.45 18.16 27.45
CA PHE A 123 7.78 17.57 28.60
C PHE A 123 8.77 17.01 29.62
N LEU A 124 9.88 16.42 29.17
CA LEU A 124 10.94 15.97 30.07
C LEU A 124 11.55 17.15 30.83
N VAL A 125 11.89 18.23 30.13
CA VAL A 125 12.41 19.47 30.75
C VAL A 125 11.40 20.03 31.75
N SER A 126 10.14 20.14 31.36
CA SER A 126 9.07 20.60 32.26
C SER A 126 8.95 19.74 33.52
N PHE A 127 9.12 18.42 33.39
CA PHE A 127 9.08 17.51 34.52
C PHE A 127 10.29 17.72 35.45
N LEU A 128 11.49 17.91 34.89
CA LEU A 128 12.70 18.22 35.65
C LEU A 128 12.58 19.53 36.42
N LEU A 129 12.06 20.60 35.80
CA LEU A 129 11.81 21.88 36.48
C LEU A 129 10.80 21.71 37.63
N SER A 130 9.76 20.91 37.42
CA SER A 130 8.79 20.63 38.47
C SER A 130 9.41 19.86 39.63
N ALA A 131 10.29 18.90 39.34
CA ALA A 131 11.00 18.10 40.34
C ALA A 131 12.08 18.90 41.09
N SER A 132 12.68 19.93 40.47
CA SER A 132 13.70 20.77 41.09
C SER A 132 13.15 21.87 42.00
N GLY A 133 11.85 21.86 42.31
CA GLY A 133 11.18 22.87 43.13
C GLY A 133 10.63 24.08 42.34
N ALA A 134 10.86 24.15 41.03
CA ALA A 134 10.32 25.20 40.16
C ALA A 134 8.98 24.79 39.53
N ALA A 135 8.04 24.29 40.34
CA ALA A 135 6.76 23.73 39.90
C ALA A 135 5.90 24.70 39.06
N VAL A 136 5.94 26.00 39.37
CA VAL A 136 5.23 27.04 38.59
C VAL A 136 5.85 27.19 37.19
N ALA A 137 7.17 27.20 37.09
CA ALA A 137 7.87 27.30 35.81
C ALA A 137 7.69 26.01 34.97
N GLY A 138 7.74 24.84 35.62
CA GLY A 138 7.40 23.57 34.99
C GLY A 138 5.97 23.58 34.45
N SER A 139 4.99 23.89 35.30
CA SER A 139 3.58 23.94 34.88
C SER A 139 3.33 24.97 33.77
N GLY A 140 3.98 26.13 33.83
CA GLY A 140 3.91 27.14 32.78
C GLY A 140 4.46 26.63 31.44
N LEU A 141 5.62 25.96 31.46
CA LEU A 141 6.21 25.36 30.26
C LEU A 141 5.32 24.26 29.67
N LEU A 142 4.76 23.38 30.51
CA LEU A 142 3.81 22.35 30.11
C LEU A 142 2.58 22.94 29.40
N ASN A 143 1.98 23.99 29.98
CA ASN A 143 0.83 24.68 29.38
C ASN A 143 1.20 25.36 28.05
N ALA A 144 2.38 25.98 27.97
CA ALA A 144 2.87 26.59 26.74
C ALA A 144 3.06 25.54 25.62
N LEU A 145 3.68 24.40 25.94
CA LEU A 145 3.86 23.29 25.00
C LEU A 145 2.50 22.74 24.54
N LEU A 146 1.55 22.57 25.46
CA LEU A 146 0.19 22.13 25.13
C LEU A 146 -0.49 23.12 24.17
N LEU A 147 -0.39 24.42 24.44
CA LEU A 147 -0.96 25.45 23.59
C LEU A 147 -0.36 25.44 22.18
N VAL A 148 0.96 25.28 22.07
CA VAL A 148 1.64 25.15 20.77
C VAL A 148 1.14 23.93 19.99
N ILE A 149 0.98 22.77 20.65
CA ILE A 149 0.44 21.54 20.01
C ILE A 149 -0.98 21.75 19.52
N VAL A 150 -1.83 22.41 20.31
CA VAL A 150 -3.22 22.71 19.95
C VAL A 150 -3.26 23.63 18.74
N VAL A 151 -2.47 24.72 18.75
CA VAL A 151 -2.41 25.67 17.63
C VAL A 151 -1.89 24.98 16.36
N ASP A 152 -0.82 24.19 16.45
CA ASP A 152 -0.29 23.44 15.29
C ASP A 152 -1.32 22.45 14.74
N SER A 153 -2.03 21.72 15.61
CA SER A 153 -3.09 20.78 15.20
C SER A 153 -4.24 21.48 14.45
N VAL A 154 -4.63 22.66 14.91
CA VAL A 154 -5.67 23.48 14.28
C VAL A 154 -5.18 24.02 12.93
N LEU A 155 -3.97 24.58 12.87
CA LEU A 155 -3.36 25.06 11.62
C LEU A 155 -3.18 23.94 10.60
N LEU A 156 -2.76 22.75 11.05
CA LEU A 156 -2.64 21.55 10.23
C LEU A 156 -3.99 21.17 9.63
N ARG A 157 -5.05 21.15 10.44
CA ARG A 157 -6.42 20.86 9.98
C ARG A 157 -6.86 21.83 8.88
N PHE A 158 -6.65 23.13 9.05
CA PHE A 158 -7.03 24.13 8.05
C PHE A 158 -6.21 23.99 6.76
N ARG A 159 -4.89 23.84 6.87
CA ARG A 159 -3.99 23.67 5.71
C ARG A 159 -4.30 22.40 4.94
N LEU A 160 -4.51 21.29 5.64
CA LEU A 160 -4.88 20.02 5.03
C LEU A 160 -6.22 20.13 4.30
N ARG A 161 -7.24 20.72 4.92
CA ARG A 161 -8.54 20.92 4.26
C ARG A 161 -8.43 21.79 3.00
N ARG A 162 -7.58 22.81 3.01
CA ARG A 162 -7.35 23.67 1.83
C ARG A 162 -6.68 22.88 0.70
N GLU A 163 -5.66 22.09 0.99
CA GLU A 163 -4.98 21.27 -0.01
C GLU A 163 -5.85 20.12 -0.54
N LEU A 164 -6.63 19.48 0.33
CA LEU A 164 -7.58 18.43 -0.07
C LEU A 164 -8.62 18.99 -1.05
N LYS A 165 -9.18 20.18 -0.79
CA LYS A 165 -10.13 20.82 -1.71
C LYS A 165 -9.50 21.19 -3.06
N ARG A 166 -8.20 21.50 -3.08
CA ARG A 166 -7.47 21.85 -4.31
C ARG A 166 -7.14 20.64 -5.18
N ARG A 167 -6.66 19.55 -4.56
CA ARG A 167 -6.15 18.37 -5.27
C ARG A 167 -7.20 17.28 -5.49
N PHE A 168 -8.19 17.20 -4.59
CA PHE A 168 -9.25 16.17 -4.62
C PHE A 168 -10.64 16.82 -4.51
N PRO A 169 -11.08 17.59 -5.52
CA PRO A 169 -12.40 18.22 -5.49
C PRO A 169 -13.56 17.20 -5.50
N GLU A 170 -13.35 16.01 -6.07
CA GLU A 170 -14.39 14.98 -6.23
C GLU A 170 -14.49 13.98 -5.07
N GLN A 171 -13.52 13.94 -4.15
CA GLN A 171 -13.49 12.96 -3.06
C GLN A 171 -13.97 13.56 -1.74
N ASP A 172 -14.82 12.83 -1.01
CA ASP A 172 -15.33 13.28 0.28
C ASP A 172 -14.20 13.26 1.35
N PRO A 173 -13.82 14.40 1.96
CA PRO A 173 -12.78 14.45 2.98
C PRO A 173 -13.23 13.91 4.35
N LYS A 174 -14.45 13.36 4.48
CA LYS A 174 -14.97 12.79 5.73
C LYS A 174 -14.01 11.76 6.34
N GLY A 175 -13.68 11.94 7.62
CA GLY A 175 -12.78 11.06 8.37
C GLY A 175 -11.28 11.20 8.03
N THR A 176 -10.93 11.98 7.01
CA THR A 176 -9.53 12.23 6.63
C THR A 176 -8.84 13.18 7.59
N THR A 177 -9.57 14.17 8.10
CA THR A 177 -9.06 15.09 9.12
C THR A 177 -8.76 14.39 10.44
N PHE A 178 -9.63 13.48 10.90
CA PHE A 178 -9.41 12.75 12.16
C PHE A 178 -8.20 11.83 12.05
N TYR A 179 -8.07 11.10 10.94
CA TYR A 179 -6.90 10.28 10.66
C TYR A 179 -5.60 11.10 10.58
N ALA A 180 -5.65 12.28 9.95
CA ALA A 180 -4.51 13.17 9.87
C ALA A 180 -4.07 13.65 11.25
N LEU A 181 -5.01 14.06 12.10
CA LEU A 181 -4.74 14.47 13.48
C LEU A 181 -4.15 13.32 14.30
N ALA A 182 -4.75 12.13 14.23
CA ALA A 182 -4.24 10.95 14.93
C ALA A 182 -2.81 10.60 14.50
N ARG A 183 -2.49 10.72 13.20
CA ARG A 183 -1.14 10.49 12.69
C ARG A 183 -0.18 11.61 13.12
N ALA A 184 -0.60 12.87 13.12
CA ALA A 184 0.23 14.01 13.52
C ALA A 184 0.72 13.90 14.98
N LEU A 185 -0.10 13.32 15.86
CA LEU A 185 0.24 13.12 17.28
C LEU A 185 1.22 11.96 17.53
N GLN A 186 1.35 11.02 16.60
CA GLN A 186 2.28 9.89 16.76
C GLN A 186 3.74 10.33 16.56
N ILE A 187 4.69 9.78 17.30
CA ILE A 187 6.14 10.00 17.08
C ILE A 187 6.53 9.39 15.73
N ARG A 188 7.28 10.10 14.85
CA ARG A 188 7.52 9.63 13.45
C ARG A 188 8.23 8.29 13.41
N TRP A 189 9.08 8.00 14.39
CA TRP A 189 9.84 6.75 14.44
C TRP A 189 8.95 5.51 14.68
N LEU A 190 7.85 5.67 15.41
CA LEU A 190 6.90 4.59 15.70
C LEU A 190 5.80 4.45 14.62
N ARG A 191 5.75 5.35 13.63
CA ARG A 191 4.76 5.29 12.55
C ARG A 191 5.12 4.19 11.55
N LEU A 192 4.23 3.22 11.40
CA LEU A 192 4.16 2.34 10.22
C LEU A 192 3.03 2.85 9.31
N PRO A 193 3.12 2.84 7.96
CA PRO A 193 4.30 2.70 7.08
C PRO A 193 5.33 3.80 7.29
N LYS A 194 6.60 3.50 6.97
CA LYS A 194 7.69 4.48 7.09
C LYS A 194 7.40 5.71 6.22
N PRO A 195 7.79 6.92 6.66
CA PRO A 195 7.63 8.12 5.85
C PRO A 195 8.40 7.96 4.53
N GLN A 196 7.68 8.03 3.40
CA GLN A 196 8.27 7.90 2.05
C GLN A 196 8.91 9.22 1.57
N VAL A 197 8.61 10.33 2.25
CA VAL A 197 8.97 11.68 1.85
C VAL A 197 9.96 12.28 2.86
N LYS A 198 11.01 12.94 2.35
CA LYS A 198 11.98 13.66 3.19
C LYS A 198 11.35 14.94 3.75
N LEU A 199 11.87 15.41 4.89
CA LEU A 199 11.42 16.69 5.46
C LEU A 199 11.59 17.82 4.44
N GLY A 200 10.54 18.62 4.24
CA GLY A 200 10.53 19.76 3.32
C GLY A 200 10.44 19.42 1.83
N GLN A 201 10.32 18.14 1.46
CA GLN A 201 10.20 17.75 0.06
C GLN A 201 8.83 18.17 -0.51
N ALA A 202 8.85 18.75 -1.71
CA ALA A 202 7.64 19.12 -2.44
C ALA A 202 6.82 17.86 -2.78
N LEU A 203 5.53 17.89 -2.46
CA LEU A 203 4.62 16.78 -2.69
C LEU A 203 4.23 16.73 -4.18
N PRO A 204 4.19 15.55 -4.81
CA PRO A 204 3.74 15.43 -6.20
C PRO A 204 2.33 15.99 -6.37
N GLU A 205 2.11 16.71 -7.47
CA GLU A 205 0.84 17.36 -7.81
C GLU A 205 -0.32 16.35 -7.92
N THR A 206 -0.03 15.16 -8.44
CA THR A 206 -1.03 14.12 -8.71
C THR A 206 -0.73 12.84 -7.94
N TYR A 207 -1.76 12.33 -7.26
CA TYR A 207 -1.77 11.01 -6.63
C TYR A 207 -2.75 10.14 -7.41
N ARG A 208 -2.22 9.18 -8.18
CA ARG A 208 -3.00 8.11 -8.83
C ARG A 208 -3.00 6.86 -7.96
#